data_AF-U1PCQ6-F1
#
_entry.id   AF-U1PCQ6-F1
#
_cell.length_a   1.000
_cell.length_b   1.000
_cell.length_c   1.000
_cell.angle_alpha   90.00
_cell.angle_beta   90.00
_cell.angle_gamma   90.00
#
_symmetry.space_group_name_H-M   'P 1'
#
loop_
_entity.id
_entity.type
_entity.pdbx_description
1 polymer ?
#
loop_
_entity_poly.entity_id
_entity_poly.type
_entity_poly.pdbx_seq_one_letter_code
_entity_poly.pdbx_strand_id
1 'polypeptide(L)'
;MIFGAFVTVSLRAVATVVASARNIVMTTTALDTVDPEKPVTILAPVVAILGAIGAVFKPGRELVDSHCFRWVRSLLPHANSMAADRGFYTTYTIRPEAEAVGRWHGSLDDLEATLREEGYHFGLLASHKQLPDGRREVSSWVDVGGPVCSGLLGVLELQLRLWQTHVTVFECADGDGYLVTAHHERAAYSALTAYWHLRGRGLNVEKGRRIAAEQLAGDTHFEPIE
;
A
#
# COMPACT_ATOMS: atom_id res chain seq x y z
N MET A 1 2.51 22.34 25.01
CA MET A 1 3.88 22.69 24.56
C MET A 1 4.82 21.49 24.36
N ILE A 2 4.43 20.25 24.70
CA ILE A 2 5.28 19.05 24.54
C ILE A 2 5.21 18.47 23.10
N PHE A 3 4.08 18.58 22.42
CA PHE A 3 3.87 18.04 21.06
C PHE A 3 4.73 18.72 19.97
N GLY A 4 4.94 20.05 20.07
CA GLY A 4 5.75 20.80 19.11
C GLY A 4 7.25 20.51 19.21
N ALA A 5 7.75 20.20 20.41
CA ALA A 5 9.15 19.84 20.62
C ALA A 5 9.47 18.45 20.04
N PHE A 6 8.56 17.48 20.19
CA PHE A 6 8.74 16.13 19.61
C PHE A 6 8.69 16.14 18.08
N VAL A 7 7.75 16.88 17.47
CA VAL A 7 7.68 17.00 15.99
C VAL A 7 8.93 17.66 15.42
N THR A 8 9.49 18.67 16.11
CA THR A 8 10.72 19.35 15.68
C THR A 8 11.97 18.48 15.86
N VAL A 9 12.03 17.70 16.94
CA VAL A 9 13.10 16.72 17.18
C VAL A 9 13.02 15.56 16.17
N SER A 10 11.83 15.07 15.84
CA SER A 10 11.63 14.06 14.80
C SER A 10 11.96 14.57 13.41
N LEU A 11 11.61 15.82 13.05
CA LEU A 11 11.98 16.41 11.75
C LEU A 11 13.48 16.69 11.65
N ARG A 12 14.13 17.12 12.73
CA ARG A 12 15.61 17.25 12.77
C ARG A 12 16.30 15.90 12.76
N ALA A 13 15.79 14.90 13.48
CA ALA A 13 16.32 13.54 13.45
C ALA A 13 16.12 12.89 12.07
N VAL A 14 14.96 13.08 11.43
CA VAL A 14 14.69 12.61 10.06
C VAL A 14 15.54 13.37 9.05
N ALA A 15 15.66 14.71 9.15
CA ALA A 15 16.56 15.48 8.29
C ALA A 15 18.02 15.12 8.52
N THR A 16 18.41 14.77 9.76
CA THR A 16 19.76 14.32 10.10
C THR A 16 19.99 12.89 9.61
N VAL A 17 19.03 11.98 9.73
CA VAL A 17 19.09 10.62 9.17
C VAL A 17 19.09 10.67 7.64
N VAL A 18 18.29 11.52 7.01
CA VAL A 18 18.30 11.75 5.55
C VAL A 18 19.61 12.43 5.11
N ALA A 19 20.15 13.38 5.87
CA ALA A 19 21.44 13.99 5.61
C ALA A 19 22.63 13.08 5.94
N SER A 20 22.48 12.11 6.86
CA SER A 20 23.48 11.09 7.18
C SER A 20 23.42 9.94 6.18
N ALA A 21 22.21 9.62 5.70
CA ALA A 21 21.96 8.69 4.60
C ALA A 21 22.47 9.22 3.25
N ARG A 22 22.72 10.55 3.11
CA ARG A 22 23.50 11.08 1.98
C ARG A 22 24.88 10.41 1.86
N ASN A 23 25.44 9.90 2.95
CA ASN A 23 26.73 9.20 2.96
C ASN A 23 26.65 7.72 3.39
N ILE A 24 25.48 7.23 3.81
CA ILE A 24 25.28 5.87 4.33
C ILE A 24 24.01 5.25 3.71
N VAL A 25 23.96 5.18 2.39
CA VAL A 25 23.15 4.17 1.67
C VAL A 25 24.11 3.44 0.74
N MET A 26 25.16 2.88 1.34
CA MET A 26 26.02 1.86 0.74
C MET A 26 25.93 0.62 1.62
N THR A 27 24.87 -0.16 1.47
CA THR A 27 24.81 -1.54 1.96
C THR A 27 24.10 -2.42 0.95
N THR A 28 24.93 -3.06 0.11
CA THR A 28 24.81 -4.44 -0.39
C THR A 28 23.44 -4.90 -0.92
N THR A 29 23.12 -4.51 -2.15
CA THR A 29 22.67 -5.32 -3.32
C THR A 29 21.88 -4.40 -4.26
N ALA A 30 22.52 -3.99 -5.37
CA ALA A 30 21.97 -3.15 -6.45
C ALA A 30 20.93 -2.09 -6.01
N LEU A 31 21.39 -1.02 -5.38
CA LEU A 31 20.52 0.10 -4.99
C LEU A 31 20.21 0.97 -6.21
N ASP A 32 18.94 0.94 -6.62
CA ASP A 32 18.33 1.91 -7.51
C ASP A 32 18.67 3.34 -7.10
N THR A 33 19.22 4.12 -8.04
CA THR A 33 19.63 5.51 -7.78
C THR A 33 18.43 6.40 -7.43
N VAL A 34 18.60 7.23 -6.40
CA VAL A 34 17.64 8.25 -5.98
C VAL A 34 18.12 9.60 -6.50
N ASP A 35 17.23 10.34 -7.15
CA ASP A 35 17.51 11.67 -7.65
C ASP A 35 17.11 12.71 -6.56
N PRO A 36 18.08 13.34 -5.89
CA PRO A 36 17.82 14.19 -4.73
C PRO A 36 17.16 15.52 -5.08
N GLU A 37 17.16 15.92 -6.36
CA GLU A 37 16.57 17.19 -6.80
C GLU A 37 15.05 17.07 -7.04
N LYS A 38 14.51 15.85 -7.06
CA LYS A 38 13.08 15.61 -7.26
C LYS A 38 12.29 15.81 -5.96
N PRO A 39 11.23 16.64 -5.94
CA PRO A 39 10.39 16.85 -4.75
C PRO A 39 9.83 15.55 -4.14
N VAL A 40 9.54 14.54 -4.97
CA VAL A 40 9.05 13.22 -4.52
C VAL A 40 10.04 12.51 -3.58
N THR A 41 11.34 12.77 -3.71
CA THR A 41 12.38 12.18 -2.85
C THR A 41 12.27 12.66 -1.39
N ILE A 42 11.74 13.86 -1.17
CA ILE A 42 11.49 14.41 0.17
C ILE A 42 10.07 14.10 0.65
N LEU A 43 9.09 14.21 -0.25
CA LEU A 43 7.68 14.03 0.10
C LEU A 43 7.34 12.57 0.42
N ALA A 44 7.91 11.59 -0.28
CA ALA A 44 7.56 10.18 -0.09
C ALA A 44 7.86 9.69 1.34
N PRO A 45 9.05 9.94 1.94
CA PRO A 45 9.30 9.61 3.33
C PRO A 45 8.34 10.27 4.34
N VAL A 46 7.98 11.53 4.12
CA VAL A 46 7.05 12.25 5.02
C VAL A 46 5.65 11.63 4.95
N VAL A 47 5.15 11.36 3.75
CA VAL A 47 3.85 10.70 3.54
C VAL A 47 3.85 9.30 4.14
N ALA A 48 4.93 8.54 4.00
CA ALA A 48 5.07 7.21 4.61
C ALA A 48 4.95 7.24 6.14
N ILE A 49 5.65 8.18 6.79
CA ILE A 49 5.59 8.34 8.25
C ILE A 49 4.19 8.74 8.70
N LEU A 50 3.55 9.71 8.02
CA LEU A 50 2.19 10.13 8.35
C LEU A 50 1.18 9.00 8.13
N GLY A 51 1.33 8.23 7.06
CA GLY A 51 0.51 7.05 6.79
C GLY A 51 0.71 5.96 7.83
N ALA A 52 1.94 5.72 8.29
CA ALA A 52 2.22 4.78 9.37
C ALA A 52 1.59 5.22 10.70
N ILE A 53 1.64 6.52 11.02
CA ILE A 53 0.93 7.08 12.18
C ILE A 53 -0.58 6.85 12.04
N GLY A 54 -1.16 7.15 10.87
CA GLY A 54 -2.58 6.90 10.60
C GLY A 54 -2.97 5.42 10.74
N ALA A 55 -2.16 4.52 10.18
CA ALA A 55 -2.40 3.08 10.21
C ALA A 55 -2.33 2.49 11.63
N VAL A 56 -1.41 2.97 12.47
CA VAL A 56 -1.18 2.43 13.83
C VAL A 56 -2.12 3.03 14.85
N PHE A 57 -2.28 4.36 14.85
CA PHE A 57 -3.11 5.03 15.84
C PHE A 57 -4.60 4.97 15.49
N LYS A 58 -4.95 4.70 14.22
CA LYS A 58 -6.32 4.62 13.71
C LYS A 58 -7.24 5.69 14.32
N PRO A 59 -6.87 6.98 14.26
CA PRO A 59 -7.68 8.03 14.87
C PRO A 59 -9.10 7.97 14.28
N GLY A 60 -10.11 7.82 15.15
CA GLY A 60 -11.48 7.59 14.71
C GLY A 60 -11.72 6.17 14.21
N ARG A 61 -11.38 5.15 15.01
CA ARG A 61 -11.58 3.72 14.69
C ARG A 61 -13.05 3.36 14.35
N GLU A 62 -14.00 4.20 14.74
CA GLU A 62 -15.43 4.15 14.36
C GLU A 62 -15.75 4.89 13.04
N LEU A 63 -14.87 5.78 12.56
CA LEU A 63 -15.04 6.64 11.37
C LEU A 63 -14.42 6.05 10.10
N VAL A 64 -13.53 5.07 10.21
CA VAL A 64 -12.86 4.42 9.06
C VAL A 64 -13.39 2.99 8.90
N ASP A 65 -14.68 2.90 8.62
CA ASP A 65 -15.27 1.70 8.06
C ASP A 65 -14.83 1.53 6.59
N SER A 66 -14.87 0.29 6.07
CA SER A 66 -14.55 -0.05 4.68
C SER A 66 -15.23 0.91 3.70
N HIS A 67 -16.48 1.27 3.97
CA HIS A 67 -17.26 2.22 3.17
C HIS A 67 -16.64 3.63 3.07
N CYS A 68 -16.24 4.23 4.19
CA CYS A 68 -15.63 5.56 4.21
C CYS A 68 -14.29 5.54 3.45
N PHE A 69 -13.50 4.49 3.68
CA PHE A 69 -12.23 4.30 2.99
C PHE A 69 -12.41 4.12 1.48
N ARG A 70 -13.34 3.26 1.04
CA ARG A 70 -13.71 3.08 -0.36
C ARG A 70 -14.15 4.40 -1.00
N TRP A 71 -14.98 5.17 -0.30
CA TRP A 71 -15.44 6.48 -0.76
C TRP A 71 -14.28 7.44 -0.97
N VAL A 72 -13.38 7.62 0.01
CA VAL A 72 -12.19 8.48 -0.14
C VAL A 72 -11.31 8.02 -1.31
N ARG A 73 -11.06 6.71 -1.43
CA ARG A 73 -10.26 6.15 -2.53
C ARG A 73 -10.89 6.40 -3.89
N SER A 74 -12.22 6.30 -4.01
CA SER A 74 -12.94 6.55 -5.26
C SER A 74 -12.75 7.97 -5.83
N LEU A 75 -12.28 8.91 -5.00
CA LEU A 75 -11.94 10.27 -5.41
C LEU A 75 -10.55 10.37 -6.05
N LEU A 76 -9.63 9.43 -5.77
CA LEU A 76 -8.25 9.45 -6.26
C LEU A 76 -8.14 9.57 -7.79
N PRO A 77 -8.94 8.86 -8.62
CA PRO A 77 -8.90 9.03 -10.07
C PRO A 77 -9.18 10.46 -10.54
N HIS A 78 -10.02 11.22 -9.81
CA HIS A 78 -10.37 12.59 -10.16
C HIS A 78 -9.22 13.57 -9.88
N ALA A 79 -8.33 13.24 -8.95
CA ALA A 79 -7.12 14.01 -8.66
C ALA A 79 -5.95 13.69 -9.60
N ASN A 80 -6.10 12.70 -10.50
CA ASN A 80 -4.96 12.18 -11.26
C ASN A 80 -4.37 13.17 -12.25
N SER A 81 -5.20 13.99 -12.93
CA SER A 81 -4.69 15.02 -13.84
C SER A 81 -3.81 16.03 -13.10
N MET A 82 -4.29 16.54 -11.97
CA MET A 82 -3.53 17.48 -11.13
C MET A 82 -2.24 16.88 -10.54
N ALA A 83 -2.25 15.58 -10.26
CA ALA A 83 -1.07 14.84 -9.79
C ALA A 83 -0.07 14.61 -10.92
N ALA A 84 -0.55 14.21 -12.11
CA ALA A 84 0.25 13.96 -13.30
C ALA A 84 0.99 15.20 -13.77
N ASP A 85 0.35 16.37 -13.73
CA ASP A 85 0.99 17.66 -14.02
C ASP A 85 2.18 17.98 -13.11
N ARG A 86 2.24 17.32 -11.94
CA ARG A 86 3.32 17.44 -10.95
C ARG A 86 4.26 16.23 -10.93
N GLY A 87 4.13 15.31 -11.88
CA GLY A 87 4.96 14.10 -12.00
C GLY A 87 4.58 12.97 -11.03
N PHE A 88 3.38 12.99 -10.46
CA PHE A 88 2.82 11.95 -9.62
C PHE A 88 1.68 11.21 -10.35
N TYR A 89 1.22 10.10 -9.79
CA TYR A 89 -0.02 9.45 -10.22
C TYR A 89 -0.83 9.07 -8.98
N THR A 90 -2.15 9.16 -9.11
CA THR A 90 -3.10 8.69 -8.09
C THR A 90 -3.89 7.48 -8.57
N THR A 91 -3.87 7.21 -9.88
CA THR A 91 -4.45 6.01 -10.48
C THR A 91 -3.62 5.49 -11.65
N TYR A 92 -3.68 4.18 -11.88
CA TYR A 92 -3.05 3.53 -13.03
C TYR A 92 -3.79 2.24 -13.41
N THR A 93 -3.59 1.79 -14.65
CA THR A 93 -4.19 0.55 -15.17
C THR A 93 -3.26 -0.63 -14.93
N ILE A 94 -3.78 -1.71 -14.35
CA ILE A 94 -3.05 -2.97 -14.16
C ILE A 94 -3.21 -3.92 -15.35
N ARG A 95 -2.38 -4.97 -15.36
CA ARG A 95 -2.48 -6.10 -16.30
C ARG A 95 -3.11 -7.29 -15.58
N PRO A 96 -4.44 -7.47 -15.63
CA PRO A 96 -5.10 -8.55 -14.90
C PRO A 96 -4.57 -9.93 -15.28
N GLU A 97 -4.21 -10.14 -16.55
CA GLU A 97 -3.63 -11.39 -17.04
C GLU A 97 -2.30 -11.77 -16.35
N ALA A 98 -1.60 -10.78 -15.79
CA ALA A 98 -0.37 -11.03 -15.04
C ALA A 98 -0.62 -11.08 -13.52
N GLU A 99 -1.51 -10.23 -12.99
CA GLU A 99 -1.69 -10.00 -11.55
C GLU A 99 -2.84 -10.79 -10.90
N ALA A 100 -3.68 -11.47 -11.69
CA ALA A 100 -4.83 -12.21 -11.17
C ALA A 100 -4.39 -13.37 -10.25
N VAL A 101 -5.01 -13.46 -9.07
CA VAL A 101 -4.82 -14.55 -8.12
C VAL A 101 -5.93 -15.57 -8.25
N GLY A 102 -7.17 -15.09 -8.36
CA GLY A 102 -8.35 -15.92 -8.33
C GLY A 102 -9.64 -15.11 -8.38
N ARG A 103 -10.76 -15.81 -8.30
CA ARG A 103 -12.10 -15.26 -8.17
C ARG A 103 -12.65 -15.56 -6.78
N TRP A 104 -13.41 -14.61 -6.25
CA TRP A 104 -14.16 -14.76 -5.01
C TRP A 104 -15.66 -14.78 -5.33
N HIS A 105 -16.34 -15.85 -4.93
CA HIS A 105 -17.76 -16.09 -5.23
C HIS A 105 -18.71 -15.67 -4.10
N GLY A 106 -18.18 -15.16 -2.98
CA GLY A 106 -18.96 -14.63 -1.86
C GLY A 106 -19.23 -13.13 -1.96
N SER A 107 -19.73 -12.54 -0.88
CA SER A 107 -19.90 -11.08 -0.80
C SER A 107 -18.55 -10.35 -0.65
N LEU A 108 -18.51 -9.06 -0.98
CA LEU A 108 -17.31 -8.24 -0.74
C LEU A 108 -16.97 -8.16 0.74
N ASP A 109 -17.99 -8.05 1.60
CA ASP A 109 -17.80 -7.94 3.04
C ASP A 109 -17.18 -9.22 3.63
N ASP A 110 -17.56 -10.40 3.10
CA ASP A 110 -16.93 -11.67 3.47
C ASP A 110 -15.48 -11.73 3.03
N LEU A 111 -15.16 -11.33 1.78
CA LEU A 111 -13.78 -11.25 1.31
C LEU A 111 -12.92 -10.32 2.17
N GLU A 112 -13.46 -9.14 2.49
CA GLU A 112 -12.79 -8.17 3.35
C GLU A 112 -12.61 -8.68 4.80
N ALA A 113 -13.53 -9.52 5.29
CA ALA A 113 -13.39 -10.22 6.55
C ALA A 113 -12.27 -11.26 6.50
N THR A 114 -12.26 -12.14 5.49
CA THR A 114 -11.21 -13.16 5.29
C THR A 114 -9.83 -12.51 5.16
N LEU A 115 -9.70 -11.43 4.37
CA LEU A 115 -8.44 -10.69 4.24
C LEU A 115 -7.98 -10.11 5.60
N ARG A 116 -8.90 -9.61 6.42
CA ARG A 116 -8.57 -9.08 7.74
C ARG A 116 -8.09 -10.18 8.71
N GLU A 117 -8.68 -11.36 8.64
CA GLU A 117 -8.26 -12.54 9.41
C GLU A 117 -6.85 -12.99 9.01
N GLU A 118 -6.53 -12.94 7.72
CA GLU A 118 -5.19 -13.18 7.17
C GLU A 118 -4.19 -12.04 7.46
N GLY A 119 -4.60 -11.04 8.24
CA GLY A 119 -3.73 -9.97 8.73
C GLY A 119 -3.61 -8.76 7.79
N TYR A 120 -4.38 -8.70 6.71
CA TYR A 120 -4.39 -7.54 5.82
C TYR A 120 -5.07 -6.34 6.47
N HIS A 121 -4.63 -5.16 6.04
CA HIS A 121 -5.22 -3.88 6.42
C HIS A 121 -5.49 -3.04 5.18
N PHE A 122 -6.37 -2.04 5.27
CA PHE A 122 -6.62 -1.13 4.16
C PHE A 122 -5.33 -0.43 3.69
N GLY A 123 -5.09 -0.47 2.37
CA GLY A 123 -3.93 0.14 1.72
C GLY A 123 -4.05 1.67 1.64
N LEU A 124 -3.89 2.37 2.76
CA LEU A 124 -4.10 3.83 2.86
C LEU A 124 -3.27 4.64 1.86
N LEU A 125 -2.03 4.20 1.63
CA LEU A 125 -1.09 4.87 0.73
C LEU A 125 -1.04 4.28 -0.68
N ALA A 126 -1.87 3.27 -0.97
CA ALA A 126 -1.92 2.68 -2.31
C ALA A 126 -2.56 3.66 -3.30
N SER A 127 -2.03 3.73 -4.52
CA SER A 127 -2.73 4.37 -5.63
C SER A 127 -3.95 3.54 -6.05
N HIS A 128 -4.90 4.17 -6.73
CA HIS A 128 -6.14 3.53 -7.16
C HIS A 128 -5.91 2.73 -8.46
N LYS A 129 -6.26 1.45 -8.49
CA LYS A 129 -6.08 0.62 -9.69
C LYS A 129 -7.34 0.53 -10.55
N GLN A 130 -7.13 0.32 -11.84
CA GLN A 130 -8.19 0.15 -12.84
C GLN A 130 -7.81 -1.01 -13.78
N LEU A 131 -8.82 -1.69 -14.32
CA LEU A 131 -8.68 -2.69 -15.37
C LEU A 131 -8.72 -2.04 -16.77
N PRO A 132 -8.18 -2.70 -17.82
CA PRO A 132 -8.17 -2.16 -19.19
C PRO A 132 -9.56 -1.81 -19.75
N ASP A 133 -10.62 -2.45 -19.26
CA ASP A 133 -12.01 -2.19 -19.64
C ASP A 133 -12.68 -1.03 -18.89
N GLY A 134 -11.93 -0.36 -18.02
CA GLY A 134 -12.39 0.79 -17.26
C GLY A 134 -12.93 0.47 -15.86
N ARG A 135 -13.16 -0.81 -15.51
CA ARG A 135 -13.58 -1.20 -14.17
C ARG A 135 -12.54 -0.77 -13.13
N ARG A 136 -13.03 -0.29 -11.99
CA ARG A 136 -12.24 0.30 -10.91
C ARG A 136 -12.14 -0.69 -9.76
N GLU A 137 -11.04 -0.65 -9.01
CA GLU A 137 -10.97 -1.43 -7.78
C GLU A 137 -12.12 -1.01 -6.84
N VAL A 138 -12.70 -2.00 -6.18
CA VAL A 138 -13.72 -1.78 -5.14
C VAL A 138 -13.12 -1.93 -3.75
N SER A 139 -11.95 -2.56 -3.62
CA SER A 139 -11.24 -2.69 -2.34
C SER A 139 -9.73 -2.89 -2.54
N SER A 140 -8.93 -2.46 -1.55
CA SER A 140 -7.46 -2.44 -1.63
C SER A 140 -6.83 -2.70 -0.25
N TRP A 141 -6.01 -3.74 -0.17
CA TRP A 141 -5.56 -4.36 1.07
C TRP A 141 -4.07 -4.67 1.06
N VAL A 142 -3.38 -4.40 2.16
CA VAL A 142 -1.95 -4.61 2.30
C VAL A 142 -1.65 -5.49 3.51
N ASP A 143 -0.88 -6.54 3.29
CA ASP A 143 -0.19 -7.27 4.34
C ASP A 143 1.26 -6.80 4.37
N VAL A 144 1.67 -6.31 5.53
CA VAL A 144 3.04 -5.82 5.77
C VAL A 144 3.93 -6.91 6.37
N GLY A 145 3.50 -8.18 6.43
CA GLY A 145 4.24 -9.31 6.98
C GLY A 145 3.93 -9.61 8.45
N GLY A 146 2.64 -9.59 8.82
CA GLY A 146 2.17 -9.97 10.16
C GLY A 146 1.76 -8.79 11.07
N PRO A 147 1.43 -9.05 12.35
CA PRO A 147 0.81 -8.06 13.24
C PRO A 147 1.75 -6.91 13.57
N VAL A 148 1.23 -5.68 13.63
CA VAL A 148 1.99 -4.47 13.94
C VAL A 148 1.76 -4.07 15.40
N CYS A 149 2.82 -3.67 16.10
CA CYS A 149 2.72 -3.15 17.46
C CYS A 149 1.77 -1.94 17.55
N SER A 150 1.25 -1.64 18.73
CA SER A 150 0.47 -0.42 18.95
C SER A 150 1.38 0.78 19.26
N GLY A 151 0.83 1.98 19.08
CA GLY A 151 1.49 3.25 19.45
C GLY A 151 2.75 3.56 18.65
N LEU A 152 3.68 4.31 19.24
CA LEU A 152 4.89 4.76 18.54
C LEU A 152 5.81 3.60 18.11
N LEU A 153 5.78 2.48 18.84
CA LEU A 153 6.56 1.30 18.47
C LEU A 153 6.06 0.69 17.16
N GLY A 154 4.74 0.65 16.94
CA GLY A 154 4.16 0.22 15.66
C GLY A 154 4.57 1.10 14.49
N VAL A 155 4.63 2.42 14.71
CA VAL A 155 5.08 3.36 13.68
C VAL A 155 6.53 3.06 13.29
N LEU A 156 7.40 2.84 14.28
CA LEU A 156 8.80 2.47 14.06
C LEU A 156 8.92 1.12 13.36
N GLU A 157 8.13 0.13 13.78
CA GLU A 157 8.10 -1.20 13.18
C GLU A 157 7.74 -1.14 11.70
N LEU A 158 6.71 -0.37 11.33
CA LEU A 158 6.35 -0.15 9.93
C LEU A 158 7.47 0.51 9.11
N GLN A 159 8.33 1.33 9.73
CA GLN A 159 9.51 1.87 9.04
C GLN A 159 10.53 0.79 8.69
N LEU A 160 10.61 -0.29 9.47
CA LEU A 160 11.56 -1.39 9.27
C LEU A 160 11.02 -2.46 8.31
N ARG A 161 9.73 -2.46 8.03
CA ARG A 161 9.13 -3.38 7.05
C ARG A 161 9.39 -2.85 5.64
N LEU A 162 10.27 -3.53 4.91
CA LEU A 162 10.74 -3.07 3.60
C LEU A 162 9.87 -3.54 2.43
N TRP A 163 8.99 -4.50 2.68
CA TRP A 163 8.17 -5.17 1.69
C TRP A 163 6.74 -5.36 2.19
N GLN A 164 5.79 -5.39 1.27
CA GLN A 164 4.38 -5.64 1.51
C GLN A 164 3.77 -6.48 0.38
N THR A 165 2.70 -7.21 0.67
CA THR A 165 1.85 -7.83 -0.33
C THR A 165 0.59 -6.98 -0.48
N HIS A 166 0.31 -6.51 -1.70
CA HIS A 166 -0.85 -5.68 -2.01
C HIS A 166 -1.87 -6.49 -2.79
N VAL A 167 -3.06 -6.64 -2.22
CA VAL A 167 -4.24 -7.23 -2.85
C VAL A 167 -5.17 -6.11 -3.31
N THR A 168 -5.67 -6.22 -4.54
CA THR A 168 -6.73 -5.36 -5.08
C THR A 168 -7.88 -6.19 -5.59
N VAL A 169 -9.09 -5.68 -5.36
CA VAL A 169 -10.34 -6.39 -5.64
C VAL A 169 -11.15 -5.59 -6.66
N PHE A 170 -11.69 -6.28 -7.66
CA PHE A 170 -12.54 -5.71 -8.71
C PHE A 170 -13.81 -6.54 -8.83
N GLU A 171 -14.94 -5.94 -9.15
CA GLU A 171 -16.14 -6.69 -9.56
C GLU A 171 -15.85 -7.46 -10.85
N CYS A 172 -16.34 -8.70 -11.00
CA CYS A 172 -16.26 -9.45 -12.25
C CYS A 172 -17.10 -8.80 -13.37
N ALA A 173 -16.77 -9.08 -14.64
CA ALA A 173 -17.39 -8.41 -15.78
C ALA A 173 -18.85 -8.83 -16.02
N ASP A 174 -19.17 -10.05 -15.61
CA ASP A 174 -20.51 -10.64 -15.57
C ASP A 174 -21.32 -10.20 -14.34
N GLY A 175 -20.68 -9.47 -13.40
CA GLY A 175 -21.28 -9.05 -12.14
C GLY A 175 -21.37 -10.15 -11.09
N ASP A 176 -20.80 -11.33 -11.35
CA ASP A 176 -20.83 -12.47 -10.43
C ASP A 176 -19.48 -12.64 -9.73
N GLY A 177 -19.44 -12.22 -8.47
CA GLY A 177 -18.25 -12.28 -7.63
C GLY A 177 -17.19 -11.21 -7.93
N TYR A 178 -15.97 -11.46 -7.46
CA TYR A 178 -14.89 -10.50 -7.47
C TYR A 178 -13.59 -11.11 -8.00
N LEU A 179 -12.91 -10.38 -8.88
CA LEU A 179 -11.55 -10.68 -9.29
C LEU A 179 -10.58 -10.17 -8.21
N VAL A 180 -9.75 -11.07 -7.70
CA VAL A 180 -8.67 -10.78 -6.75
C VAL A 180 -7.36 -10.72 -7.53
N THR A 181 -6.64 -9.62 -7.40
CA THR A 181 -5.29 -9.45 -7.97
C THR A 181 -4.28 -9.16 -6.87
N ALA A 182 -3.02 -9.56 -7.04
CA ALA A 182 -2.00 -9.31 -6.05
C ALA A 182 -0.60 -9.10 -6.64
N HIS A 183 0.21 -8.33 -5.93
CA HIS A 183 1.65 -8.25 -6.17
C HIS A 183 2.41 -8.00 -4.87
N HIS A 184 3.68 -8.40 -4.85
CA HIS A 184 4.58 -8.12 -3.74
C HIS A 184 5.49 -6.95 -4.11
N GLU A 185 5.59 -5.96 -3.25
CA GLU A 185 6.25 -4.69 -3.58
C GLU A 185 6.95 -4.07 -2.37
N ARG A 186 7.69 -2.99 -2.63
CA ARG A 186 8.29 -2.16 -1.59
C ARG A 186 7.20 -1.59 -0.68
N ALA A 187 7.43 -1.58 0.63
CA ALA A 187 6.43 -1.10 1.58
C ALA A 187 6.15 0.40 1.40
N ALA A 188 4.87 0.77 1.42
CA ALA A 188 4.41 2.16 1.30
C ALA A 188 4.58 2.95 2.60
N TYR A 189 4.50 2.26 3.74
CA TYR A 189 4.57 2.88 5.08
C TYR A 189 6.00 3.08 5.60
N SER A 190 7.02 2.59 4.89
CA SER A 190 8.42 2.78 5.28
C SER A 190 9.04 3.95 4.53
N ALA A 191 9.54 4.93 5.27
CA ALA A 191 10.34 6.03 4.74
C ALA A 191 11.60 5.55 3.99
N LEU A 192 12.07 4.33 4.28
CA LEU A 192 13.21 3.72 3.59
C LEU A 192 12.84 3.26 2.18
N THR A 193 11.57 2.90 1.93
CA THR A 193 11.17 2.26 0.67
C THR A 193 10.09 3.00 -0.11
N ALA A 194 9.43 3.98 0.49
CA ALA A 194 8.28 4.69 -0.08
C ALA A 194 8.58 5.37 -1.42
N TYR A 195 9.79 5.91 -1.61
CA TYR A 195 10.18 6.47 -2.91
C TYR A 195 10.11 5.42 -4.03
N TRP A 196 10.67 4.23 -3.80
CA TRP A 196 10.67 3.16 -4.81
C TRP A 196 9.29 2.54 -4.99
N HIS A 197 8.51 2.41 -3.92
CA HIS A 197 7.09 2.03 -3.98
C HIS A 197 6.31 2.97 -4.91
N LEU A 198 6.42 4.29 -4.71
CA LEU A 198 5.78 5.27 -5.59
C LEU A 198 6.27 5.18 -7.04
N ARG A 199 7.46 4.66 -7.29
CA ARG A 199 7.98 4.47 -8.66
C ARG A 199 7.63 3.11 -9.26
N GLY A 200 6.89 2.25 -8.54
CA GLY A 200 6.59 0.88 -8.95
C GLY A 200 7.85 0.01 -9.11
N ARG A 201 8.96 0.35 -8.44
CA ARG A 201 10.22 -0.41 -8.55
C ARG A 201 10.23 -1.60 -7.58
N GLY A 202 10.71 -2.74 -8.08
CA GLY A 202 10.79 -3.97 -7.30
C GLY A 202 9.48 -4.72 -7.16
N LEU A 203 8.48 -4.41 -7.99
CA LEU A 203 7.21 -5.13 -8.01
C LEU A 203 7.43 -6.57 -8.51
N ASN A 204 6.99 -7.54 -7.72
CA ASN A 204 7.07 -8.97 -7.97
C ASN A 204 5.67 -9.57 -7.91
N VAL A 205 5.05 -9.68 -9.09
CA VAL A 205 3.69 -10.19 -9.25
C VAL A 205 3.59 -11.63 -8.82
N GLU A 206 4.50 -12.49 -9.28
CA GLU A 206 4.49 -13.93 -9.00
C GLU A 206 4.52 -14.22 -7.49
N LYS A 207 5.41 -13.55 -6.75
CA LYS A 207 5.48 -13.69 -5.30
C LYS A 207 4.19 -13.23 -4.62
N GLY A 208 3.59 -12.14 -5.10
CA GLY A 208 2.32 -11.62 -4.56
C GLY A 208 1.16 -12.57 -4.81
N ARG A 209 1.02 -13.08 -6.04
CA ARG A 209 0.03 -14.10 -6.40
C ARG A 209 0.14 -15.32 -5.50
N ARG A 210 1.35 -15.88 -5.36
CA ARG A 210 1.57 -17.05 -4.52
C ARG A 210 1.18 -16.82 -3.06
N ILE A 211 1.60 -15.71 -2.46
CA ILE A 211 1.27 -15.39 -1.06
C ILE A 211 -0.25 -15.27 -0.88
N ALA A 212 -0.92 -14.48 -1.74
CA ALA A 212 -2.35 -14.27 -1.64
C ALA A 212 -3.15 -15.56 -1.92
N ALA A 213 -2.72 -16.38 -2.88
CA ALA A 213 -3.35 -17.66 -3.16
C ALA A 213 -3.20 -18.63 -1.98
N GLU A 214 -2.01 -18.72 -1.39
CA GLU A 214 -1.76 -19.56 -0.19
C GLU A 214 -2.64 -19.15 0.99
N GLN A 215 -2.82 -17.84 1.21
CA GLN A 215 -3.65 -17.30 2.29
C GLN A 215 -5.16 -17.48 2.05
N LEU A 216 -5.61 -17.46 0.80
CA LEU A 216 -7.04 -17.62 0.45
C LEU A 216 -7.44 -19.07 0.15
N ALA A 217 -6.48 -19.99 -0.03
CA ALA A 217 -6.74 -21.38 -0.46
C ALA A 217 -7.65 -22.20 0.46
N GLY A 218 -7.77 -21.81 1.74
CA GLY A 218 -8.62 -22.49 2.71
C GLY A 218 -10.10 -22.11 2.63
N ASP A 219 -10.45 -21.03 1.92
CA ASP A 219 -11.81 -20.51 1.88
C ASP A 219 -12.62 -21.14 0.74
N THR A 220 -13.85 -21.58 1.04
CA THR A 220 -14.73 -22.22 0.06
C THR A 220 -15.24 -21.29 -1.03
N HIS A 221 -15.19 -19.97 -0.82
CA HIS A 221 -15.61 -18.98 -1.80
C HIS A 221 -14.50 -18.60 -2.78
N PHE A 222 -13.27 -19.06 -2.56
CA PHE A 222 -12.13 -18.69 -3.38
C PHE A 222 -11.79 -19.75 -4.43
N GLU A 223 -11.74 -19.32 -5.70
CA GLU A 223 -11.32 -20.12 -6.84
C GLU A 223 -10.01 -19.55 -7.42
N PRO A 224 -8.87 -20.26 -7.32
CA PRO A 224 -7.60 -19.77 -7.87
C PRO A 224 -7.60 -19.78 -9.40
N ILE A 225 -6.91 -18.82 -10.01
CA ILE A 225 -6.63 -18.79 -11.44
C ILE A 225 -5.22 -19.33 -11.67
N GLU A 226 -5.10 -20.32 -12.58
CA GLU A 226 -3.82 -20.91 -13.02
C GLU A 226 -2.86 -19.85 -13.60
#